data_AF-X1NKU2-F1
#
_entry.id   AF-X1NKU2-F1
#
_cell.length_a   1.000
_cell.length_b   1.000
_cell.length_c   1.000
_cell.angle_alpha   90.00
_cell.angle_beta   90.00
_cell.angle_gamma   90.00
#
_symmetry.space_group_name_H-M   'P 1'
#
loop_
_entity.id
_entity.type
_entity.pdbx_description
1 polymer ?
#
loop_
_entity_poly.entity_id
_entity_poly.type
_entity_poly.pdbx_seq_one_letter_code
_entity_poly.pdbx_strand_id
1 'polypeptide(L)'
;MTHPTKVELDRVINHILGERMPNRPKQGIELVSQVQNYRCGARMQLGAKVYHYGMANGILGPQMGAKVQYEQEVSQQIIGANAAAGVSLITITLANTDGPTFDGLMPANYLEGGTVYVFGALGDFNRGILSNTAVLVNAGTATFNVVLDAPTPVAITVADIAEAMASVYRSMVPFGDCHIGQTWMTVAGIPTMATVAGDWSWVQTWGPCFVAPAAEVGDAAED
;
A
#
# COMPACT_ATOMS: atom_id res chain seq x y z
N MET A 1 -34.05 -18.35 9.04
CA MET A 1 -32.72 -18.29 8.40
C MET A 1 -32.76 -17.10 7.46
N THR A 2 -32.02 -16.03 7.74
CA THR A 2 -31.99 -14.83 6.90
C THR A 2 -31.05 -15.06 5.73
N HIS A 3 -31.49 -14.72 4.51
CA HIS A 3 -30.62 -14.75 3.34
C HIS A 3 -29.60 -13.61 3.43
N PRO A 4 -28.33 -13.84 3.03
CA PRO A 4 -27.32 -12.80 3.04
C PRO A 4 -27.69 -11.69 2.05
N THR A 5 -27.47 -10.46 2.47
CA THR A 5 -27.64 -9.26 1.63
C THR A 5 -26.61 -9.24 0.51
N LYS A 6 -26.88 -8.45 -0.55
CA LYS A 6 -25.92 -8.23 -1.63
C LYS A 6 -24.57 -7.71 -1.10
N VAL A 7 -24.60 -6.80 -0.12
CA VAL A 7 -23.38 -6.22 0.48
C VAL A 7 -22.55 -7.29 1.19
N GLU A 8 -23.20 -8.21 1.91
CA GLU A 8 -22.51 -9.32 2.57
C GLU A 8 -21.94 -10.31 1.55
N LEU A 9 -22.68 -10.63 0.48
CA LEU A 9 -22.19 -11.46 -0.62
C LEU A 9 -21.01 -10.82 -1.33
N ASP A 10 -21.09 -9.53 -1.66
CA ASP A 10 -20.01 -8.79 -2.32
C ASP A 10 -18.75 -8.76 -1.44
N ARG A 11 -18.89 -8.62 -0.12
CA ARG A 11 -17.77 -8.70 0.84
C ARG A 11 -17.10 -10.06 0.81
N VAL A 12 -17.88 -11.15 0.81
CA VAL A 12 -17.33 -12.52 0.73
C VAL A 12 -16.64 -12.76 -0.60
N ILE A 13 -17.29 -12.36 -1.70
CA ILE A 13 -16.73 -12.50 -3.06
C ILE A 13 -15.41 -11.74 -3.18
N ASN A 14 -15.36 -10.49 -2.71
CA ASN A 14 -14.16 -9.67 -2.74
C ASN A 14 -13.05 -10.24 -1.85
N HIS A 15 -13.38 -10.83 -0.70
CA HIS A 15 -12.41 -11.47 0.18
C HIS A 15 -11.77 -12.72 -0.45
N ILE A 16 -12.51 -13.44 -1.29
CA ILE A 16 -12.04 -14.68 -1.94
C ILE A 16 -11.30 -14.36 -3.25
N LEU A 17 -11.89 -13.50 -4.09
CA LEU A 17 -11.43 -13.26 -5.46
C LEU A 17 -10.57 -12.00 -5.63
N GLY A 18 -10.48 -11.16 -4.59
CA GLY A 18 -9.89 -9.83 -4.67
C GLY A 18 -10.87 -8.76 -5.17
N GLU A 19 -10.61 -7.52 -4.77
CA GLU A 19 -11.39 -6.34 -5.15
C GLU A 19 -11.05 -5.91 -6.59
N ARG A 20 -11.65 -6.58 -7.57
CA ARG A 20 -11.46 -6.29 -8.99
C ARG A 20 -12.01 -4.91 -9.35
N MET A 21 -11.25 -4.14 -10.11
CA MET A 21 -11.71 -2.84 -10.60
C MET A 21 -12.83 -3.00 -11.64
N PRO A 22 -13.75 -2.03 -11.76
CA PRO A 22 -14.79 -2.06 -12.78
C PRO A 22 -14.21 -2.20 -14.19
N ASN A 23 -14.83 -3.05 -15.01
CA ASN A 23 -14.47 -3.30 -16.41
C ASN A 23 -13.02 -3.81 -16.63
N ARG A 24 -12.35 -4.33 -15.60
CA ARG A 24 -11.03 -4.98 -15.76
C ARG A 24 -11.14 -6.50 -15.93
N PRO A 25 -10.25 -7.11 -16.72
CA PRO A 25 -10.20 -8.57 -16.85
C PRO A 25 -9.82 -9.22 -15.51
N LYS A 26 -10.18 -10.51 -15.35
CA LYS A 26 -9.67 -11.33 -14.26
C LYS A 26 -8.18 -11.62 -14.51
N GLN A 27 -7.36 -11.52 -13.48
CA GLN A 27 -5.93 -11.87 -13.52
C GLN A 27 -5.66 -12.96 -12.48
N GLY A 28 -5.18 -14.12 -12.91
CA GLY A 28 -4.76 -15.19 -12.02
C GLY A 28 -3.41 -14.91 -11.36
N ILE A 29 -3.04 -15.72 -10.36
CA ILE A 29 -1.77 -15.56 -9.63
C ILE A 29 -0.53 -15.75 -10.53
N GLU A 30 -0.62 -16.53 -11.59
CA GLU A 30 0.49 -16.79 -12.53
C GLU A 30 0.56 -15.77 -13.68
N LEU A 31 -0.22 -14.70 -13.61
CA LEU A 31 -0.30 -13.69 -14.65
C LEU A 31 0.24 -12.35 -14.15
N VAL A 32 0.86 -11.62 -15.07
CA VAL A 32 1.37 -10.27 -14.88
C VAL A 32 0.63 -9.33 -15.83
N SER A 33 0.44 -8.07 -15.45
CA SER A 33 -0.31 -7.09 -16.24
C SER A 33 0.35 -5.71 -16.15
N GLN A 34 0.48 -5.02 -17.27
CA GLN A 34 0.91 -3.61 -17.33
C GLN A 34 -0.21 -2.64 -16.91
N VAL A 35 -1.38 -3.17 -16.57
CA VAL A 35 -2.56 -2.40 -16.16
C VAL A 35 -3.09 -2.96 -14.86
N GLN A 36 -3.43 -2.06 -13.93
CA GLN A 36 -4.06 -2.41 -12.67
C GLN A 36 -5.45 -3.03 -12.90
N ASN A 37 -5.60 -4.32 -12.57
CA ASN A 37 -6.86 -5.06 -12.70
C ASN A 37 -7.64 -5.16 -11.38
N TYR A 38 -6.96 -5.07 -10.24
CA TYR A 38 -7.52 -5.12 -8.90
C TYR A 38 -7.03 -3.92 -8.08
N ARG A 39 -7.76 -3.55 -7.03
CA ARG A 39 -7.28 -2.52 -6.08
C ARG A 39 -5.91 -2.93 -5.53
N CYS A 40 -5.04 -1.95 -5.31
CA CYS A 40 -3.75 -2.19 -4.67
C CYS A 40 -4.00 -2.77 -3.26
N GLY A 41 -3.28 -3.83 -2.90
CA GLY A 41 -3.52 -4.58 -1.67
C GLY A 41 -4.78 -5.44 -1.66
N ALA A 42 -5.47 -5.63 -2.79
CA ALA A 42 -6.57 -6.58 -2.88
C ALA A 42 -6.09 -7.97 -2.44
N ARG A 43 -6.89 -8.66 -1.62
CA ARG A 43 -6.56 -9.99 -1.07
C ARG A 43 -7.27 -11.09 -1.86
N MET A 44 -6.55 -12.16 -2.16
CA MET A 44 -7.09 -13.40 -2.72
C MET A 44 -6.61 -14.58 -1.90
N GLN A 45 -7.48 -15.58 -1.71
CA GLN A 45 -7.11 -16.82 -1.02
C GLN A 45 -7.39 -18.02 -1.91
N LEU A 46 -6.37 -18.86 -2.14
CA LEU A 46 -6.46 -20.10 -2.90
C LEU A 46 -5.98 -21.25 -2.00
N GLY A 47 -6.93 -22.04 -1.51
CA GLY A 47 -6.65 -23.06 -0.50
C GLY A 47 -6.05 -22.45 0.78
N ALA A 48 -4.88 -22.93 1.17
CA ALA A 48 -4.14 -22.45 2.34
C ALA A 48 -3.23 -21.23 2.07
N LYS A 49 -3.13 -20.78 0.82
CA LYS A 49 -2.25 -19.66 0.42
C LYS A 49 -3.04 -18.36 0.33
N VAL A 50 -2.43 -17.27 0.77
CA VAL A 50 -2.99 -15.91 0.68
C VAL A 50 -2.08 -15.06 -0.19
N TYR A 51 -2.71 -14.29 -1.07
CA TYR A 51 -2.05 -13.41 -2.02
C TYR A 51 -2.57 -11.99 -1.87
N HIS A 52 -1.70 -11.02 -2.14
CA HIS A 52 -2.07 -9.62 -2.26
C HIS A 52 -1.65 -9.07 -3.62
N TYR A 53 -2.45 -8.18 -4.19
CA TYR A 53 -2.20 -7.58 -5.49
C TYR A 53 -1.38 -6.30 -5.35
N GLY A 54 -0.31 -6.14 -6.12
CA GLY A 54 0.57 -4.98 -6.01
C GLY A 54 1.30 -4.63 -7.30
N MET A 55 1.97 -3.48 -7.29
CA MET A 55 2.78 -2.98 -8.39
C MET A 55 4.27 -3.18 -8.10
N ALA A 56 4.99 -3.75 -9.06
CA ALA A 56 6.43 -3.78 -9.06
C ALA A 56 6.99 -2.41 -9.48
N ASN A 57 8.00 -1.94 -8.76
CA ASN A 57 8.81 -0.77 -9.12
C ASN A 57 10.28 -1.12 -9.38
N GLY A 58 10.54 -2.41 -9.62
CA GLY A 58 11.83 -2.99 -9.94
C GLY A 58 11.65 -4.38 -10.53
N ILE A 59 12.74 -5.12 -10.72
CA ILE A 59 12.67 -6.50 -11.18
C ILE A 59 12.42 -7.40 -9.96
N LEU A 60 11.22 -7.99 -9.87
CA LEU A 60 10.90 -8.96 -8.82
C LEU A 60 10.95 -10.37 -9.40
N GLY A 61 11.47 -11.31 -8.62
CA GLY A 61 11.53 -12.73 -9.00
C GLY A 61 10.93 -13.61 -7.92
N PRO A 62 10.42 -14.81 -8.27
CA PRO A 62 9.74 -15.70 -7.33
C PRO A 62 10.68 -16.38 -6.31
N GLN A 63 11.97 -16.04 -6.35
CA GLN A 63 13.02 -16.63 -5.53
C GLN A 63 13.28 -15.83 -4.24
N MET A 64 12.79 -14.59 -4.15
CA MET A 64 13.06 -13.67 -3.05
C MET A 64 11.82 -12.88 -2.66
N GLY A 65 11.76 -12.43 -1.41
CA GLY A 65 10.72 -11.51 -0.96
C GLY A 65 10.86 -10.14 -1.62
N ALA A 66 9.75 -9.60 -2.09
CA ALA A 66 9.63 -8.21 -2.53
C ALA A 66 9.55 -7.29 -1.32
N LYS A 67 10.36 -6.23 -1.31
CA LYS A 67 10.42 -5.21 -0.26
C LYS A 67 9.57 -4.00 -0.65
N VAL A 68 9.07 -3.28 0.33
CA VAL A 68 8.54 -1.93 0.11
C VAL A 68 9.72 -1.00 -0.20
N GLN A 69 9.60 -0.16 -1.22
CA GLN A 69 10.69 0.73 -1.63
C GLN A 69 10.86 1.92 -0.68
N TYR A 70 9.76 2.53 -0.28
CA TYR A 70 9.72 3.75 0.53
C TYR A 70 8.84 3.55 1.74
N GLU A 71 9.24 4.14 2.86
CA GLU A 71 8.45 4.13 4.09
C GLU A 71 7.31 5.13 4.05
N GLN A 72 7.47 6.23 3.32
CA GLN A 72 6.54 7.35 3.31
C GLN A 72 6.65 8.12 2.00
N GLU A 73 5.52 8.60 1.52
CA GLU A 73 5.41 9.48 0.35
C GLU A 73 5.10 10.91 0.77
N VAL A 74 4.66 11.13 2.00
CA VAL A 74 4.49 12.46 2.59
C VAL A 74 5.29 12.47 3.89
N SER A 75 6.36 13.24 3.89
CA SER A 75 7.31 13.32 5.00
C SER A 75 6.95 14.45 5.96
N GLN A 76 6.81 14.16 7.26
CA GLN A 76 6.60 15.13 8.35
C GLN A 76 5.98 16.48 7.95
N GLN A 77 4.84 16.43 7.26
CA GLN A 77 4.17 17.62 6.73
C GLN A 77 3.20 18.19 7.73
N ILE A 78 2.99 19.50 7.71
CA ILE A 78 2.09 20.17 8.65
C ILE A 78 0.64 19.89 8.26
N ILE A 79 -0.25 19.78 9.25
CA ILE A 79 -1.70 19.80 9.00
C ILE A 79 -2.09 21.12 8.33
N GLY A 80 -2.71 21.04 7.15
CA GLY A 80 -3.05 22.22 6.35
C GLY A 80 -4.24 23.02 6.88
N ALA A 81 -5.08 22.44 7.73
CA ALA A 81 -6.21 23.12 8.36
C ALA A 81 -6.61 22.46 9.69
N ASN A 82 -6.98 23.28 10.68
CA ASN A 82 -7.56 22.80 11.93
C ASN A 82 -8.83 21.99 11.64
N ALA A 83 -9.04 20.90 12.38
CA ALA A 83 -10.28 20.15 12.35
C ALA A 83 -10.64 19.63 13.75
N ALA A 84 -11.94 19.59 14.03
CA ALA A 84 -12.44 19.00 15.27
C ALA A 84 -12.21 17.49 15.31
N ALA A 85 -12.29 16.89 16.50
CA ALA A 85 -12.37 15.44 16.62
C ALA A 85 -13.60 14.90 15.86
N GLY A 86 -13.53 13.66 15.39
CA GLY A 86 -14.64 13.00 14.73
C GLY A 86 -14.79 13.31 13.24
N VAL A 87 -13.79 13.92 12.60
CA VAL A 87 -13.79 14.12 11.14
C VAL A 87 -13.09 12.97 10.42
N SER A 88 -13.54 12.63 9.21
CA SER A 88 -12.86 11.66 8.34
C SER A 88 -12.21 12.31 7.12
N LEU A 89 -12.24 13.63 7.02
CA LEU A 89 -11.57 14.40 5.99
C LEU A 89 -10.57 15.32 6.67
N ILE A 90 -9.29 15.16 6.36
CA ILE A 90 -8.23 16.02 6.86
C ILE A 90 -7.46 16.63 5.69
N THR A 91 -6.84 17.77 5.94
CA THR A 91 -6.00 18.47 4.98
C THR A 91 -4.56 18.45 5.48
N ILE A 92 -3.63 18.04 4.63
CA ILE A 92 -2.19 17.97 4.93
C ILE A 92 -1.45 18.84 3.91
N THR A 93 -0.35 19.48 4.30
CA THR A 93 0.54 20.10 3.33
C THR A 93 1.31 19.03 2.53
N LEU A 94 1.80 19.41 1.36
CA LEU A 94 2.68 18.60 0.54
C LEU A 94 3.85 19.50 0.13
N ALA A 95 5.08 19.05 0.36
CA ALA A 95 6.29 19.72 -0.10
C ALA A 95 6.65 19.30 -1.53
N ASN A 96 7.52 20.06 -2.18
CA ASN A 96 8.04 19.72 -3.51
C ASN A 96 8.97 18.50 -3.53
N THR A 97 9.36 17.98 -2.37
CA THR A 97 10.14 16.74 -2.20
C THR A 97 9.28 15.55 -1.83
N ASP A 98 7.97 15.73 -1.63
CA ASP A 98 7.06 14.62 -1.34
C ASP A 98 6.51 14.02 -2.65
N GLY A 99 5.81 12.89 -2.53
CA GLY A 99 5.26 12.13 -3.64
C GLY A 99 6.12 10.92 -4.04
N PRO A 100 5.58 10.05 -4.90
CA PRO A 100 6.24 8.80 -5.29
C PRO A 100 7.57 8.98 -6.02
N THR A 101 7.76 10.15 -6.63
CA THR A 101 8.95 10.52 -7.40
C THR A 101 9.72 11.68 -6.77
N PHE A 102 9.33 12.11 -5.54
CA PHE A 102 9.94 13.21 -4.80
C PHE A 102 9.98 14.53 -5.57
N ASP A 103 8.91 14.84 -6.31
CA ASP A 103 8.77 16.00 -7.19
C ASP A 103 7.56 16.89 -6.84
N GLY A 104 6.91 16.64 -5.70
CA GLY A 104 5.73 17.38 -5.26
C GLY A 104 4.46 17.03 -6.01
N LEU A 105 4.48 15.99 -6.86
CA LEU A 105 3.28 15.46 -7.49
C LEU A 105 2.69 14.36 -6.63
N MET A 106 1.46 14.53 -6.18
CA MET A 106 0.67 13.46 -5.58
C MET A 106 -0.52 13.15 -6.49
N PRO A 107 -0.53 11.99 -7.19
CA PRO A 107 -1.68 11.57 -7.96
C PRO A 107 -2.91 11.33 -7.08
N ALA A 108 -4.11 11.50 -7.64
CA ALA A 108 -5.35 11.13 -6.95
C ALA A 108 -5.32 9.64 -6.58
N ASN A 109 -5.74 9.33 -5.35
CA ASN A 109 -5.81 7.97 -4.81
C ASN A 109 -4.49 7.18 -4.86
N TYR A 110 -3.34 7.88 -4.87
CA TYR A 110 -2.06 7.22 -4.76
C TYR A 110 -1.91 6.51 -3.39
N LEU A 111 -2.35 7.18 -2.33
CA LEU A 111 -2.24 6.73 -0.94
C LEU A 111 -3.37 5.80 -0.50
N GLU A 112 -4.34 5.48 -1.38
CA GLU A 112 -5.45 4.58 -1.08
C GLU A 112 -4.96 3.21 -0.59
N GLY A 113 -5.53 2.73 0.52
CA GLY A 113 -5.11 1.49 1.17
C GLY A 113 -3.81 1.61 1.98
N GLY A 114 -3.25 2.81 2.05
CA GLY A 114 -2.14 3.18 2.91
C GLY A 114 -2.61 3.64 4.29
N THR A 115 -1.71 4.29 5.03
CA THR A 115 -1.96 4.79 6.38
C THR A 115 -1.45 6.23 6.49
N VAL A 116 -2.17 7.07 7.23
CA VAL A 116 -1.66 8.34 7.74
C VAL A 116 -1.35 8.18 9.22
N TYR A 117 -0.21 8.70 9.66
CA TYR A 117 0.14 8.87 11.07
C TYR A 117 0.15 10.36 11.39
N VAL A 118 -0.53 10.77 12.44
CA VAL A 118 -0.56 12.15 12.92
C VAL A 118 0.16 12.23 14.26
N PHE A 119 1.17 13.10 14.31
CA PHE A 119 1.88 13.53 15.51
C PHE A 119 1.16 14.74 16.08
N GLY A 120 0.33 14.50 17.09
CA GLY A 120 -0.62 15.48 17.60
C GLY A 120 -0.29 15.96 19.00
N ALA A 121 -0.37 17.26 19.27
CA ALA A 121 -0.19 17.80 20.62
C ALA A 121 -1.22 17.25 21.64
N LEU A 122 -2.40 16.85 21.14
CA LEU A 122 -3.47 16.23 21.93
C LEU A 122 -3.44 14.69 21.93
N GLY A 123 -2.46 14.10 21.25
CA GLY A 123 -2.25 12.66 21.15
C GLY A 123 -2.01 12.20 19.71
N ASP A 124 -1.09 11.26 19.57
CA ASP A 124 -0.77 10.64 18.30
C ASP A 124 -1.81 9.58 17.90
N PHE A 125 -2.01 9.41 16.59
CA PHE A 125 -2.86 8.34 16.07
C PHE A 125 -2.52 7.98 14.63
N ASN A 126 -2.94 6.78 14.21
CA ASN A 126 -2.92 6.37 12.80
C ASN A 126 -4.33 6.09 12.27
N ARG A 127 -4.51 6.23 10.96
CA ARG A 127 -5.76 5.88 10.24
C ARG A 127 -5.46 5.33 8.86
N GLY A 128 -6.28 4.41 8.39
CA GLY A 128 -6.24 3.97 7.02
C GLY A 128 -6.69 5.09 6.08
N ILE A 129 -6.11 5.14 4.88
CA ILE A 129 -6.44 6.14 3.86
C ILE A 129 -7.39 5.50 2.83
N LEU A 130 -8.58 6.07 2.69
CA LEU A 130 -9.56 5.65 1.68
C LEU A 130 -9.33 6.32 0.33
N SER A 131 -8.89 7.57 0.32
CA SER A 131 -8.61 8.32 -0.90
C SER A 131 -7.80 9.58 -0.59
N ASN A 132 -7.12 10.12 -1.60
CA ASN A 132 -6.51 11.44 -1.54
C ASN A 132 -6.78 12.22 -2.82
N THR A 133 -6.87 13.55 -2.73
CA THR A 133 -6.96 14.41 -3.91
C THR A 133 -5.63 14.48 -4.65
N ALA A 134 -5.69 14.69 -5.96
CA ALA A 134 -4.50 15.03 -6.73
C ALA A 134 -4.00 16.43 -6.37
N VAL A 135 -2.69 16.61 -6.32
CA VAL A 135 -2.05 17.92 -6.16
C VAL A 135 -0.69 17.92 -6.87
N LEU A 136 -0.28 19.10 -7.34
CA LEU A 136 1.07 19.35 -7.85
C LEU A 136 1.62 20.60 -7.16
N VAL A 137 2.77 20.47 -6.53
CA VAL A 137 3.49 21.58 -5.89
C VAL A 137 4.43 22.23 -6.91
N ASN A 138 4.00 23.34 -7.52
CA ASN A 138 4.86 24.07 -8.47
C ASN A 138 6.02 24.81 -7.77
N ALA A 139 5.82 25.27 -6.53
CA ALA A 139 6.83 25.85 -5.64
C ALA A 139 6.30 25.88 -4.19
N GLY A 140 7.19 25.76 -3.20
CA GLY A 140 6.83 25.85 -1.78
C GLY A 140 6.07 24.61 -1.30
N THR A 141 4.88 24.83 -0.73
CA THR A 141 3.97 23.77 -0.30
C THR A 141 2.59 23.97 -0.92
N ALA A 142 1.88 22.87 -1.17
CA ALA A 142 0.45 22.87 -1.49
C ALA A 142 -0.30 22.12 -0.40
N THR A 143 -1.63 22.15 -0.42
CA THR A 143 -2.44 21.28 0.44
C THR A 143 -3.18 20.26 -0.38
N PHE A 144 -3.38 19.08 0.20
CA PHE A 144 -4.22 18.05 -0.37
C PHE A 144 -5.07 17.40 0.70
N ASN A 145 -6.21 16.88 0.28
CA ASN A 145 -7.19 16.28 1.17
C ASN A 145 -7.00 14.77 1.22
N VAL A 146 -7.10 14.22 2.43
CA VAL A 146 -7.02 12.80 2.73
C VAL A 146 -8.31 12.37 3.41
N VAL A 147 -8.97 11.36 2.86
CA VAL A 147 -10.16 10.74 3.44
C VAL A 147 -9.73 9.51 4.23
N LEU A 148 -10.14 9.45 5.50
CA LEU A 148 -9.76 8.43 6.46
C LEU A 148 -10.81 7.32 6.56
N ASP A 149 -10.35 6.11 6.89
CA ASP A 149 -11.20 4.92 7.10
C ASP A 149 -12.06 5.00 8.37
N ALA A 150 -11.60 5.74 9.36
CA ALA A 150 -12.31 6.04 10.58
C ALA A 150 -12.08 7.51 11.00
N PRO A 151 -13.03 8.12 11.73
CA PRO A 151 -12.88 9.49 12.21
C PRO A 151 -11.64 9.71 13.09
N THR A 152 -11.12 10.95 13.08
CA THR A 152 -10.06 11.38 13.99
C THR A 152 -10.50 11.21 15.45
N PRO A 153 -9.67 10.63 16.32
CA PRO A 153 -10.04 10.39 17.71
C PRO A 153 -9.96 11.68 18.56
N VAL A 154 -9.16 12.65 18.12
CA VAL A 154 -8.90 13.93 18.76
C VAL A 154 -8.93 15.05 17.72
N ALA A 155 -9.04 16.30 18.19
CA ALA A 155 -8.91 17.46 17.30
C ALA A 155 -7.48 17.56 16.78
N ILE A 156 -7.34 18.04 15.54
CA ILE A 156 -6.06 18.31 14.90
C ILE A 156 -5.94 19.80 14.59
N THR A 157 -4.72 20.30 14.64
CA THR A 157 -4.39 21.71 14.49
C THR A 157 -3.24 21.87 13.50
N VAL A 158 -3.07 23.08 12.96
CA VAL A 158 -1.93 23.43 12.10
C VAL A 158 -0.57 23.42 12.80
N ALA A 159 -0.51 23.09 14.10
CA ALA A 159 0.74 22.85 14.81
C ALA A 159 1.12 21.35 14.82
N ASP A 160 0.20 20.48 14.45
CA ASP A 160 0.42 19.04 14.35
C ASP A 160 1.07 18.69 13.01
N ILE A 161 1.70 17.52 12.97
CA ILE A 161 2.44 17.01 11.82
C ILE A 161 1.83 15.68 11.40
N ALA A 162 1.85 15.37 10.11
CA ALA A 162 1.41 14.10 9.57
C ALA A 162 2.45 13.51 8.60
N GLU A 163 2.59 12.20 8.69
CA GLU A 163 3.25 11.36 7.69
C GLU A 163 2.18 10.53 6.99
N ALA A 164 2.30 10.36 5.67
CA ALA A 164 1.40 9.49 4.93
C ALA A 164 2.19 8.51 4.08
N MET A 165 1.81 7.25 4.21
CA MET A 165 2.43 6.12 3.54
C MET A 165 1.37 5.47 2.64
N ALA A 166 1.75 5.13 1.41
CA ALA A 166 0.93 4.35 0.52
C ALA A 166 0.78 2.90 1.02
N SER A 167 -0.07 2.13 0.33
CA SER A 167 -0.12 0.69 0.56
C SER A 167 1.28 0.07 0.37
N VAL A 168 1.67 -0.87 1.24
CA VAL A 168 2.92 -1.64 1.12
C VAL A 168 3.06 -2.37 -0.23
N TYR A 169 1.95 -2.56 -0.94
CA TYR A 169 1.91 -3.19 -2.26
C TYR A 169 2.02 -2.19 -3.43
N ARG A 170 2.16 -0.88 -3.16
CA ARG A 170 2.13 0.18 -4.18
C ARG A 170 3.47 0.37 -4.91
N SER A 171 4.59 0.09 -4.24
CA SER A 171 5.92 0.22 -4.81
C SER A 171 6.84 -0.90 -4.29
N MET A 172 6.72 -2.08 -4.89
CA MET A 172 7.48 -3.25 -4.48
C MET A 172 8.78 -3.38 -5.29
N VAL A 173 9.91 -3.57 -4.61
CA VAL A 173 11.26 -3.65 -5.20
C VAL A 173 12.01 -4.89 -4.70
N PRO A 174 13.05 -5.38 -5.41
CA PRO A 174 13.90 -6.43 -4.87
C PRO A 174 14.68 -5.93 -3.64
N PHE A 175 15.22 -6.86 -2.85
CA PHE A 175 15.93 -6.54 -1.60
C PHE A 175 17.06 -5.49 -1.77
N GLY A 176 17.80 -5.54 -2.87
CA GLY A 176 18.91 -4.61 -3.13
C GLY A 176 18.48 -3.18 -3.49
N ASP A 177 17.21 -2.99 -3.83
CA ASP A 177 16.68 -1.74 -4.39
C ASP A 177 15.75 -1.01 -3.42
N CYS A 178 15.55 -1.55 -2.21
CA CYS A 178 14.94 -0.77 -1.14
C CYS A 178 15.83 0.43 -0.79
N HIS A 179 15.27 1.50 -0.23
CA HIS A 179 16.02 2.72 0.07
C HIS A 179 17.36 2.42 0.76
N ILE A 180 18.43 3.04 0.24
CA ILE A 180 19.82 2.71 0.60
C ILE A 180 20.01 2.85 2.11
N GLY A 181 20.49 1.77 2.75
CA GLY A 181 20.74 1.73 4.20
C GLY A 181 19.55 1.25 5.05
N GLN A 182 18.40 0.94 4.46
CA GLN A 182 17.20 0.48 5.19
C GLN A 182 16.91 -1.01 4.92
N THR A 183 17.73 -1.91 5.46
CA THR A 183 17.51 -3.38 5.38
C THR A 183 16.25 -3.86 6.12
N TRP A 184 15.75 -3.03 7.03
CA TRP A 184 14.58 -3.25 7.88
C TRP A 184 13.24 -2.98 7.19
N MET A 185 13.27 -2.64 5.90
CA MET A 185 12.06 -2.48 5.08
C MET A 185 11.15 -3.72 5.14
N THR A 186 9.85 -3.50 5.16
CA THR A 186 8.85 -4.58 5.20
C THR A 186 8.95 -5.44 3.94
N VAL A 187 8.87 -6.76 4.11
CA VAL A 187 8.68 -7.70 3.00
C VAL A 187 7.18 -7.74 2.69
N ALA A 188 6.78 -7.23 1.53
CA ALA A 188 5.38 -7.19 1.09
C ALA A 188 4.85 -8.59 0.74
N GLY A 189 5.71 -9.47 0.22
CA GLY A 189 5.35 -10.84 -0.12
C GLY A 189 6.38 -11.48 -1.04
N ILE A 190 6.11 -12.69 -1.52
CA ILE A 190 6.95 -13.40 -2.49
C ILE A 190 6.24 -13.35 -3.85
N PRO A 191 6.85 -12.79 -4.90
CA PRO A 191 6.29 -12.82 -6.24
C PRO A 191 5.98 -14.25 -6.68
N THR A 192 4.86 -14.44 -7.36
CA THR A 192 4.53 -15.74 -7.99
C THR A 192 5.21 -15.88 -9.35
N MET A 193 5.43 -14.75 -10.02
CA MET A 193 6.03 -14.63 -11.34
C MET A 193 7.10 -13.54 -11.36
N ALA A 194 8.01 -13.63 -12.34
CA ALA A 194 8.92 -12.53 -12.61
C ALA A 194 8.15 -11.30 -13.11
N THR A 195 8.49 -10.12 -12.61
CA THR A 195 7.90 -8.83 -13.01
C THR A 195 8.98 -7.79 -13.21
N VAL A 196 8.68 -6.74 -13.98
CA VAL A 196 9.51 -5.54 -14.13
C VAL A 196 8.77 -4.31 -13.59
N ALA A 197 9.47 -3.18 -13.47
CA ALA A 197 8.85 -1.94 -13.02
C ALA A 197 7.61 -1.57 -13.87
N GLY A 198 6.51 -1.21 -13.20
CA GLY A 198 5.21 -0.91 -13.80
C GLY A 198 4.26 -2.11 -13.92
N ASP A 199 4.75 -3.34 -13.73
CA ASP A 199 3.90 -4.53 -13.72
C ASP A 199 3.04 -4.62 -12.45
N TRP A 200 1.83 -5.11 -12.62
CA TRP A 200 0.91 -5.49 -11.56
C TRP A 200 0.79 -7.01 -11.49
N SER A 201 0.97 -7.57 -10.30
CA SER A 201 0.93 -9.01 -10.06
C SER A 201 0.45 -9.35 -8.65
N TRP A 202 0.22 -10.64 -8.42
CA TRP A 202 -0.10 -11.18 -7.11
C TRP A 202 1.19 -11.62 -6.41
N VAL A 203 1.37 -11.24 -5.15
CA VAL A 203 2.45 -11.73 -4.28
C VAL A 203 1.87 -12.63 -3.20
N GLN A 204 2.51 -13.76 -2.93
CA GLN A 204 2.14 -14.65 -1.84
C GLN A 204 2.58 -14.05 -0.50
N THR A 205 1.67 -13.99 0.45
CA THR A 205 1.87 -13.38 1.78
C THR A 205 1.65 -14.35 2.93
N TRP A 206 1.02 -15.50 2.65
CA TRP A 206 0.81 -16.57 3.63
C TRP A 206 0.75 -17.94 2.97
N GLY A 207 1.05 -18.97 3.74
CA GLY A 207 1.10 -20.37 3.31
C GLY A 207 2.51 -20.81 2.87
N PRO A 208 2.69 -22.07 2.46
CA PRO A 208 4.00 -22.60 2.07
C PRO A 208 4.61 -21.79 0.93
N CYS A 209 5.73 -21.12 1.21
CA CYS A 209 6.50 -20.37 0.23
C CYS A 209 7.79 -21.11 -0.09
N PHE A 210 8.17 -21.08 -1.37
CA PHE A 210 9.49 -21.53 -1.78
C PHE A 210 10.50 -20.45 -1.42
N VAL A 211 11.54 -20.82 -0.68
CA VAL A 211 12.76 -20.01 -0.53
C VAL A 211 13.78 -20.64 -1.46
N ALA A 212 14.46 -19.81 -2.26
CA ALA A 212 15.43 -20.27 -3.26
C ALA A 212 16.39 -21.32 -2.71
N PRO A 213 16.83 -22.30 -3.52
CA PRO A 213 17.80 -23.28 -3.07
C PRO A 213 19.15 -22.56 -2.92
N ALA A 214 19.47 -22.17 -1.70
CA ALA A 214 20.83 -21.79 -1.31
C ALA A 214 21.51 -23.01 -0.70
N ALA A 215 22.84 -23.08 -0.77
CA ALA A 215 23.62 -24.19 -0.20
C ALA A 215 23.40 -24.37 1.32
N GLU A 216 22.81 -23.37 1.97
CA GLU A 216 22.59 -23.27 3.41
C GLU A 216 21.11 -23.44 3.82
N VAL A 217 20.18 -23.62 2.86
CA VAL A 217 18.73 -23.73 3.15
C VAL A 217 18.15 -25.06 2.65
N GLY A 218 17.51 -25.78 3.55
CA GLY A 218 17.07 -27.16 3.36
C GLY A 218 18.07 -28.13 3.99
N ASP A 219 17.73 -28.68 5.15
CA ASP A 219 18.53 -29.76 5.72
C ASP A 219 18.22 -31.05 4.96
N ALA A 220 19.12 -31.45 4.07
CA ALA A 220 19.04 -32.76 3.41
C ALA A 220 19.40 -33.92 4.37
N ALA A 221 19.78 -33.65 5.62
CA ALA A 221 20.13 -34.64 6.63
C ALA A 221 18.97 -34.99 7.58
N GLU A 222 17.78 -34.39 7.42
CA GLU A 222 16.57 -34.72 8.19
C GLU A 222 15.59 -35.67 7.47
N ASP A 223 15.96 -36.24 6.30
CA ASP A 223 15.23 -37.33 5.62
C ASP A 223 15.76 -38.73 6.00
#